data_AF-A0A8T5TGD6-F1
#
_entry.id   AF-A0A8T5TGD6-F1
#
_cell.length_a   1.000
_cell.length_b   1.000
_cell.length_c   1.000
_cell.angle_alpha   90.00
_cell.angle_beta   90.00
_cell.angle_gamma   90.00
#
_symmetry.space_group_name_H-M   'P 1'
#
loop_
_entity.id
_entity.type
_entity.pdbx_description
1 polymer ?
#
loop_
_entity_poly.entity_id
_entity_poly.type
_entity_poly.pdbx_seq_one_letter_code
_entity_poly.pdbx_strand_id
1 'polypeptide(L)'
;MSYKIPTKNDFESIESIVGRDYASMDDAITASYLSKTVMGLEGVILLAATNRPDMLDPALLRVGRFGRHIEISPPDEKAREIIFNIHLKNKPLAKDLSIQDMVKRLYGYTG
;
A
#
# COMPACT_ATOMS: atom_id res chain seq x y z
N MET A 1 -26.55 -8.24 -2.39
CA MET A 1 -25.46 -7.95 -3.34
C MET A 1 -24.15 -8.25 -2.61
N SER A 2 -23.56 -9.42 -2.82
CA SER A 2 -22.43 -9.90 -2.03
C SER A 2 -21.12 -9.39 -2.63
N TYR A 3 -20.35 -8.64 -1.83
CA TYR A 3 -19.02 -8.15 -2.23
C TYR A 3 -18.04 -9.34 -2.24
N LYS A 4 -17.50 -9.67 -3.43
CA LYS A 4 -16.51 -10.73 -3.59
C LYS A 4 -15.13 -10.18 -3.21
N ILE A 5 -14.48 -10.81 -2.24
CA ILE A 5 -13.13 -10.45 -1.82
C ILE A 5 -12.19 -10.78 -2.99
N PRO A 6 -11.40 -9.81 -3.50
CA PRO A 6 -10.45 -10.04 -4.58
C PRO A 6 -9.46 -11.14 -4.21
N THR A 7 -9.18 -12.01 -5.18
CA THR A 7 -8.23 -13.11 -5.12
C THR A 7 -6.89 -12.70 -5.73
N LYS A 8 -5.84 -13.49 -5.51
CA LYS A 8 -4.49 -13.23 -6.03
C LYS A 8 -4.46 -12.93 -7.54
N ASN A 9 -5.30 -13.61 -8.32
CA ASN A 9 -5.38 -13.42 -9.78
C ASN A 9 -5.96 -12.06 -10.19
N ASP A 10 -6.74 -11.41 -9.32
CA ASP A 10 -7.29 -10.08 -9.57
C ASP A 10 -6.22 -8.97 -9.48
N PHE A 11 -5.05 -9.28 -8.92
CA PHE A 11 -3.93 -8.33 -8.77
C PHE A 11 -2.86 -8.47 -9.87
N GLU A 12 -2.78 -9.60 -10.59
CA GLU A 12 -1.79 -9.78 -11.67
C GLU A 12 -2.06 -8.85 -12.86
N SER A 13 -3.32 -8.45 -13.08
CA SER A 13 -3.70 -7.47 -14.10
C SER A 13 -3.24 -6.04 -13.75
N ILE A 14 -3.06 -5.77 -12.46
CA ILE A 14 -2.71 -4.45 -11.94
C ILE A 14 -1.25 -4.13 -12.25
N GLU A 15 -0.32 -5.11 -12.20
CA GLU A 15 1.09 -4.92 -12.57
C GLU A 15 1.28 -4.36 -13.99
N SER A 16 0.40 -4.71 -14.95
CA SER A 16 0.48 -4.21 -16.32
C SER A 16 0.13 -2.72 -16.47
N ILE A 17 -0.73 -2.20 -15.60
CA ILE A 17 -1.17 -0.79 -15.56
C ILE A 17 -0.22 0.03 -14.67
N VAL A 18 0.29 -0.59 -13.61
CA VAL A 18 1.25 -0.03 -12.65
C VAL A 18 2.56 0.43 -13.31
N GLY A 19 2.92 -0.14 -14.47
CA GLY A 19 4.16 0.16 -15.17
C GLY A 19 4.24 1.52 -15.91
N ARG A 20 3.18 2.35 -15.96
CA ARG A 20 3.25 3.64 -16.69
C ARG A 20 3.12 4.91 -15.86
N ASP A 21 2.39 4.93 -14.74
CA ASP A 21 2.18 6.20 -14.01
C ASP A 21 2.06 5.96 -12.48
N TYR A 22 3.17 5.63 -11.82
CA TYR A 22 3.31 5.87 -10.37
C TYR A 22 3.50 7.37 -10.15
N ALA A 23 2.42 8.14 -10.14
CA ALA A 23 2.46 9.52 -9.66
C ALA A 23 2.31 9.50 -8.12
N SER A 24 3.32 9.96 -7.36
CA SER A 24 3.11 10.21 -5.94
C SER A 24 2.08 11.32 -5.77
N MET A 25 1.04 11.06 -4.99
CA MET A 25 -0.05 12.01 -4.73
C MET A 25 0.20 12.71 -3.40
N ASP A 26 1.30 13.45 -3.33
CA ASP A 26 1.59 14.27 -2.14
C ASP A 26 0.76 15.57 -2.14
N ASP A 27 0.31 16.01 -3.32
CA ASP A 27 -0.51 17.23 -3.49
C ASP A 27 -1.97 16.92 -3.84
N ALA A 28 -2.89 17.54 -3.10
CA ALA A 28 -4.33 17.42 -3.32
C ALA A 28 -4.78 17.91 -4.71
N ILE A 29 -4.07 18.87 -5.31
CA ILE A 29 -4.36 19.38 -6.65
C ILE A 29 -4.10 18.29 -7.71
N THR A 30 -2.93 17.65 -7.65
CA THR A 30 -2.54 16.56 -8.57
C THR A 30 -3.50 15.38 -8.46
N ALA A 31 -3.89 15.00 -7.23
CA ALA A 31 -4.87 13.96 -6.97
C ALA A 31 -6.23 14.24 -7.63
N SER A 32 -6.68 15.50 -7.64
CA SER A 32 -7.96 15.92 -8.23
C SER A 32 -7.95 15.86 -9.76
N TYR A 33 -6.86 16.30 -10.39
CA TYR A 33 -6.72 16.22 -11.85
C TYR A 33 -6.64 14.78 -12.34
N LEU A 34 -5.83 13.93 -11.70
CA LEU A 34 -5.70 12.52 -12.07
C LEU A 34 -7.01 11.76 -11.89
N SER A 35 -7.72 11.99 -10.77
CA SER A 35 -9.03 11.40 -10.56
C SER A 35 -10.00 11.79 -11.69
N LYS A 36 -10.06 13.07 -12.09
CA LYS A 36 -10.95 13.53 -13.16
C LYS A 36 -10.63 12.95 -14.53
N THR A 37 -9.35 12.75 -14.85
CA THR A 37 -8.93 12.23 -16.15
C THR A 37 -9.14 10.71 -16.27
N VAL A 38 -8.95 9.96 -15.18
CA VAL A 38 -9.04 8.48 -15.19
C VAL A 38 -10.46 7.98 -14.89
N MET A 39 -11.31 8.79 -14.24
CA MET A 39 -12.71 8.47 -14.00
C MET A 39 -13.48 8.26 -15.32
N GLY A 40 -13.89 7.01 -15.59
CA GLY A 40 -14.69 6.65 -16.77
C GLY A 40 -14.02 5.66 -17.72
N LEU A 41 -12.75 5.33 -17.50
CA LEU A 41 -12.09 4.25 -18.22
C LEU A 41 -12.56 2.90 -17.67
N GLU A 42 -13.22 2.09 -18.51
CA GLU A 42 -13.60 0.73 -18.15
C GLU A 42 -12.35 -0.16 -18.00
N GLY A 43 -12.35 -1.00 -16.96
CA GLY A 43 -11.24 -1.93 -16.70
C GLY A 43 -10.02 -1.32 -16.02
N VAL A 44 -10.06 -0.05 -15.59
CA VAL A 44 -8.95 0.61 -14.89
C VAL A 44 -9.22 0.69 -13.38
N ILE A 45 -8.22 0.30 -12.58
CA ILE A 45 -8.19 0.49 -11.13
C ILE A 45 -7.16 1.58 -10.82
N LEU A 46 -7.59 2.63 -10.12
CA LEU A 46 -6.70 3.69 -9.64
C LEU A 46 -6.33 3.44 -8.18
N LEU A 47 -5.03 3.31 -7.90
CA LEU A 47 -4.48 3.21 -6.56
C LEU A 47 -3.71 4.49 -6.22
N ALA A 48 -3.85 4.93 -4.97
CA ALA A 48 -3.21 6.12 -4.44
C ALA A 48 -2.68 5.85 -3.03
N ALA A 49 -1.56 6.47 -2.68
CA ALA A 49 -1.00 6.42 -1.33
C ALA A 49 -0.65 7.85 -0.87
N THR A 50 -0.91 8.15 0.40
CA THR A 50 -0.51 9.41 1.04
C THR A 50 -0.17 9.16 2.51
N ASN A 51 0.81 9.91 3.02
CA ASN A 51 1.13 9.96 4.44
C ASN A 51 0.37 11.08 5.18
N ARG A 52 -0.41 11.89 4.46
CA ARG A 52 -1.15 13.05 5.01
C ARG A 52 -2.61 13.05 4.54
N PRO A 53 -3.41 12.04 4.92
CA PRO A 53 -4.81 11.95 4.49
C PRO A 53 -5.66 13.14 4.97
N ASP A 54 -5.24 13.81 6.05
CA ASP A 54 -5.83 15.03 6.58
C ASP A 54 -5.76 16.24 5.63
N MET A 55 -4.80 16.24 4.70
CA MET A 55 -4.64 17.31 3.71
C MET A 55 -5.46 17.11 2.44
N LEU A 56 -6.09 15.95 2.26
CA LEU A 56 -6.85 15.67 1.06
C LEU A 56 -8.16 16.45 1.04
N ASP A 57 -8.53 16.95 -0.14
CA ASP A 57 -9.86 17.52 -0.35
C ASP A 57 -10.92 16.43 -0.11
N PRO A 58 -11.89 16.63 0.81
CA PRO A 58 -12.95 15.66 1.09
C PRO A 58 -13.78 15.25 -0.14
N ALA A 59 -13.79 16.05 -1.20
CA ALA A 59 -14.43 15.70 -2.46
C ALA A 59 -13.81 14.47 -3.14
N LEU A 60 -12.52 14.21 -2.91
CA LEU A 60 -11.77 13.06 -3.43
C LEU A 60 -12.15 11.74 -2.74
N LEU A 61 -12.67 11.82 -1.52
CA LEU A 61 -13.04 10.66 -0.69
C LEU A 61 -14.47 10.17 -1.00
N ARG A 62 -15.20 10.88 -1.86
CA ARG A 62 -16.59 10.54 -2.21
C ARG A 62 -16.64 9.34 -3.16
N VAL A 63 -17.74 8.59 -3.06
CA VAL A 63 -18.07 7.49 -3.98
C VAL A 63 -17.93 7.96 -5.43
N GLY A 64 -17.27 7.14 -6.26
CA GLY A 64 -16.91 7.47 -7.64
C GLY A 64 -15.49 8.02 -7.84
N ARG A 65 -14.79 8.40 -6.76
CA ARG A 65 -13.35 8.77 -6.75
C ARG A 65 -12.55 7.75 -5.92
N PHE A 66 -11.73 8.20 -4.97
CA PHE A 66 -11.07 7.35 -3.98
C PHE A 66 -12.08 6.94 -2.90
N GLY A 67 -13.14 6.22 -3.26
CA GLY A 67 -14.19 5.84 -2.31
C GLY A 67 -13.80 4.68 -1.38
N ARG A 68 -12.65 4.04 -1.61
CA ARG A 68 -12.11 2.95 -0.79
C ARG A 68 -10.81 3.41 -0.14
N HIS A 69 -10.76 3.35 1.18
CA HIS A 69 -9.58 3.69 1.96
C HIS A 69 -9.10 2.47 2.72
N ILE A 70 -7.79 2.25 2.69
CA ILE A 70 -7.11 1.22 3.46
C ILE A 70 -6.04 1.94 4.25
N GLU A 71 -6.17 1.95 5.57
CA GLU A 71 -5.14 2.47 6.46
C GLU A 71 -4.05 1.40 6.63
N ILE A 72 -2.79 1.81 6.45
CA ILE A 72 -1.64 0.94 6.67
C ILE A 72 -1.03 1.33 8.02
N SER A 73 -1.32 0.54 9.04
CA SER A 73 -0.70 0.73 10.36
C SER A 73 0.77 0.28 10.35
N PRO A 74 1.61 0.85 11.22
CA PRO A 74 2.96 0.33 11.46
C PRO A 74 2.94 -1.17 11.80
N PRO A 75 3.98 -1.93 11.39
CA PRO A 75 3.99 -3.38 11.59
C PRO A 75 4.04 -3.74 13.07
N ASP A 76 3.22 -4.71 13.47
CA ASP A 76 3.30 -5.34 14.78
C ASP A 76 4.53 -6.29 14.87
N GLU A 77 4.70 -6.94 16.02
CA GLU A 77 5.83 -7.85 16.24
C GLU A 77 5.90 -8.98 15.18
N LYS A 78 4.75 -9.58 14.86
CA LYS A 78 4.65 -10.68 13.88
C LYS A 78 4.94 -10.19 12.46
N ALA A 79 4.42 -9.03 12.08
CA ALA A 79 4.69 -8.42 10.79
C ALA A 79 6.17 -8.06 10.65
N ARG A 80 6.80 -7.52 11.70
CA ARG A 80 8.25 -7.28 11.72
C ARG A 80 9.05 -8.57 11.55
N GLU A 81 8.66 -9.66 12.21
CA GLU A 81 9.29 -10.97 12.00
C GLU A 81 9.20 -11.44 10.54
N ILE A 82 8.04 -11.30 9.90
CA ILE A 82 7.86 -11.64 8.49
C ILE A 82 8.76 -10.78 7.60
N ILE A 83 8.82 -9.47 7.85
CA ILE A 83 9.70 -8.53 7.14
C ILE A 83 11.16 -8.99 7.26
N PHE A 84 11.62 -9.29 8.47
CA PHE A 84 12.96 -9.82 8.70
C PHE A 84 13.22 -11.11 7.94
N ASN A 85 12.29 -12.07 7.99
CA ASN A 85 12.45 -13.35 7.30
C ASN A 85 12.53 -13.19 5.77
N ILE A 86 11.80 -12.23 5.19
CA ILE A 86 11.90 -11.90 3.77
C ILE A 86 13.27 -11.30 3.44
N HIS A 87 13.72 -10.29 4.20
CA HIS A 87 14.98 -9.60 3.91
C HIS A 87 16.22 -10.43 4.23
N LEU A 88 16.16 -11.31 5.22
CA LEU A 88 17.26 -12.20 5.61
C LEU A 88 17.29 -13.52 4.83
N LYS A 89 16.27 -13.78 4.01
CA LYS A 89 16.20 -14.98 3.18
C LYS A 89 17.47 -15.11 2.33
N ASN A 90 18.11 -16.28 2.42
CA ASN A 90 19.33 -16.64 1.69
C ASN A 90 20.58 -15.80 2.02
N LYS A 91 20.60 -15.06 3.14
CA LYS A 91 21.79 -14.35 3.60
C LYS A 91 22.56 -15.20 4.62
N PRO A 92 23.90 -15.14 4.63
CA PRO A 92 24.67 -15.78 5.70
C PRO A 92 24.35 -15.07 7.02
N LEU A 93 23.83 -15.83 7.98
CA LEU A 93 23.51 -15.35 9.32
C LEU A 93 24.55 -15.87 10.32
N ALA A 94 24.88 -15.04 11.32
CA ALA A 94 25.69 -15.49 12.44
C ALA A 94 24.91 -16.53 13.25
N LYS A 95 25.63 -17.50 13.85
CA LYS A 95 25.00 -18.63 14.58
C LYS A 95 24.24 -18.20 15.84
N ASP A 96 24.61 -17.05 16.39
CA ASP A 96 24.06 -16.43 17.58
C ASP A 96 23.01 -15.35 17.27
N LEU A 97 22.64 -15.17 16.00
CA LEU A 97 21.63 -14.19 15.61
C LEU A 97 20.22 -14.70 15.95
N SER A 98 19.54 -14.01 16.87
CA SER A 98 18.15 -14.24 17.22
C SER A 98 17.25 -13.17 16.59
N ILE A 99 16.50 -13.55 15.54
CA ILE A 99 15.52 -12.67 14.88
C ILE A 99 14.44 -12.22 15.88
N GLN A 100 14.01 -13.13 16.75
CA GLN A 100 13.01 -12.87 17.79
C GLN A 100 13.45 -11.74 18.75
N ASP A 101 14.71 -11.74 19.16
CA ASP A 101 15.23 -10.68 20.04
C ASP A 101 15.34 -9.33 19.31
N MET A 102 15.68 -9.34 18.03
CA MET A 102 15.71 -8.13 17.21
C MET A 102 14.32 -7.53 17.05
N VAL A 103 13.33 -8.35 16.70
CA VAL A 103 11.94 -7.94 16.46
C VAL A 103 11.32 -7.27 17.69
N LYS A 104 11.65 -7.74 18.91
CA LYS A 104 11.21 -7.15 20.18
C LYS A 104 11.84 -5.79 20.47
N ARG A 105 13.11 -5.61 20.11
CA ARG A 105 13.84 -4.35 20.33
C ARG A 105 13.45 -3.25 19.35
N LEU A 106 12.91 -3.62 18.19
CA LEU A 106 12.60 -2.72 17.08
C LEU A 106 11.13 -2.27 17.09
N TYR A 107 10.54 -2.10 18.27
CA TYR A 107 9.21 -1.48 18.37
C TYR A 107 9.23 -0.07 17.76
N GLY A 108 8.22 0.23 16.94
CA GLY A 108 8.09 1.52 16.24
C GLY A 108 8.91 1.66 14.95
N TYR A 109 9.73 0.67 14.59
CA TYR A 109 10.44 0.66 13.32
C TYR A 109 9.50 0.21 12.19
N THR A 110 9.57 0.91 11.08
CA THR A 110 8.79 0.63 9.86
C THR A 110 9.75 0.39 8.70
N GLY A 111 9.52 -0.69 7.94
CA GLY A 111 10.10 -0.93 6.60
C GLY A 111 11.62 -0.93 6.52
#